data_AF-A0A7X9B3A5-F1
#
_entry.id   AF-A0A7X9B3A5-F1
#
_cell.length_a   1.000
_cell.length_b   1.000
_cell.length_c   1.000
_cell.angle_alpha   90.00
_cell.angle_beta   90.00
_cell.angle_gamma   90.00
#
_symmetry.space_group_name_H-M   'P 1'
#
loop_
_entity.id
_entity.type
_entity.pdbx_description
1 polymer ?
#
loop_
_entity_poly.entity_id
_entity_poly.type
_entity_poly.pdbx_seq_one_letter_code
_entity_poly.pdbx_strand_id
1 'polypeptide(L)'
;MITPERKIMTLDQAIAWHAALRNEHKTLAVTNGAFDLLHRGHVEYLNQTAKEADALLVAVNSDASVRQLKGPERPLINENDRAMLLASLQAVDAVVIFNGPKPLDVFSAIHPDVYVKGGDYTEDSLDREEYALLKSVGARFVFIPFVAGFSTTSIFRRLRDGGSAPTAGQSSCKAVLNNALDMIFCRRSVRRYQPRPVADEQIDAILQAAMAAPSAGAKDPWQFHVLKNDGLRADIAATLPYGRFLAQAPTGIVVCGDLRRAHGGELSYLIQDCSAACENILLAVSQLGLGACWLGVHPRQDRVDAIRRLLKQPAEIIPVAAIAIGWPAENPPKRSRYRDDAVYWER
;
A
#
# COMPACT_ATOMS: atom_id res chain seq x y z
N MET A 1 -5.19 -1.08 -40.20
CA MET A 1 -4.76 -0.81 -38.81
C MET A 1 -3.48 -1.59 -38.59
N ILE A 2 -2.37 -0.96 -38.23
CA ILE A 2 -1.15 -1.69 -37.86
C ILE A 2 -1.45 -2.38 -36.53
N THR A 3 -1.29 -3.69 -36.46
CA THR A 3 -1.51 -4.42 -35.21
C THR A 3 -0.31 -4.20 -34.28
N PRO A 4 -0.50 -4.06 -32.95
CA PRO A 4 0.59 -3.76 -32.03
C PRO A 4 1.76 -4.75 -32.11
N GLU A 5 1.51 -6.02 -32.42
CA GLU A 5 2.53 -7.07 -32.54
C GLU A 5 3.57 -6.75 -33.61
N ARG A 6 3.21 -6.00 -34.66
CA ARG A 6 4.17 -5.58 -35.70
C ARG A 6 5.20 -4.57 -35.22
N LYS A 7 4.92 -3.87 -34.13
CA LYS A 7 5.86 -2.92 -33.52
C LYS A 7 6.82 -3.61 -32.55
N ILE A 8 6.54 -4.85 -32.14
CA ILE A 8 7.43 -5.63 -31.29
C ILE A 8 8.45 -6.32 -32.20
N MET A 9 9.70 -5.88 -32.10
CA MET A 9 10.77 -6.28 -33.01
C MET A 9 11.89 -7.01 -32.27
N THR A 10 12.52 -7.98 -32.93
CA THR A 10 13.86 -8.43 -32.53
C THR A 10 14.87 -7.31 -32.78
N LEU A 11 16.07 -7.41 -32.17
CA LEU A 11 17.11 -6.40 -32.39
C LEU A 11 17.48 -6.29 -33.88
N ASP A 12 17.62 -7.41 -34.60
CA ASP A 12 17.92 -7.41 -36.04
C ASP A 12 16.83 -6.72 -36.87
N GLN A 13 15.56 -6.94 -36.52
CA GLN A 13 14.43 -6.28 -37.17
C GLN A 13 14.45 -4.78 -36.91
N ALA A 14 14.76 -4.36 -35.68
CA ALA A 14 14.87 -2.96 -35.32
C ALA A 14 16.04 -2.26 -36.03
N ILE A 15 17.17 -2.96 -36.24
CA ILE A 15 18.31 -2.46 -37.04
C ILE A 15 17.87 -2.23 -38.49
N ALA A 16 17.22 -3.22 -39.11
CA ALA A 16 16.74 -3.10 -40.48
C ALA A 16 15.70 -1.98 -40.63
N TRP A 17 14.80 -1.85 -39.64
CA TRP A 17 13.80 -0.79 -39.60
C TRP A 17 14.43 0.60 -39.46
N HIS A 18 15.42 0.77 -38.58
CA HIS A 18 16.14 2.03 -38.44
C HIS A 18 16.95 2.39 -39.70
N ALA A 19 17.56 1.41 -40.37
CA ALA A 19 18.23 1.65 -41.66
C ALA A 19 17.25 2.18 -42.73
N ALA A 20 16.02 1.67 -42.75
CA ALA A 20 14.98 2.19 -43.63
C ALA A 20 14.58 3.64 -43.28
N LEU A 21 14.43 3.96 -41.99
CA LEU A 21 14.17 5.35 -41.54
C LEU A 21 15.28 6.30 -41.98
N ARG A 22 16.54 5.89 -41.87
CA ARG A 22 17.69 6.70 -42.33
C ARG A 22 17.68 6.96 -43.83
N ASN A 23 17.29 5.97 -44.63
CA ASN A 23 17.13 6.15 -46.08
C ASN A 23 16.01 7.14 -46.43
N GLU A 24 15.03 7.32 -45.52
CA GLU A 24 13.97 8.32 -45.61
C GLU A 24 14.35 9.66 -44.94
N HIS A 25 15.59 9.82 -44.48
CA HIS A 25 16.07 10.98 -43.72
C HIS A 25 15.30 11.26 -42.43
N LYS A 26 14.71 10.22 -41.82
CA LYS A 26 14.01 10.31 -40.54
C LYS A 26 14.95 10.04 -39.38
N THR A 27 14.70 10.74 -38.27
CA THR A 27 15.43 10.61 -37.01
C THR A 27 14.77 9.63 -36.05
N LEU A 28 15.57 8.94 -35.23
CA LEU A 28 15.11 7.98 -34.24
C LEU A 28 15.42 8.43 -32.80
N ALA A 29 14.37 8.52 -31.98
CA ALA A 29 14.48 8.62 -30.54
C ALA A 29 14.45 7.23 -29.90
N VAL A 30 15.35 6.99 -28.94
CA VAL A 30 15.36 5.78 -28.11
C VAL A 30 15.21 6.15 -26.64
N THR A 31 14.34 5.42 -25.95
CA THR A 31 14.25 5.40 -24.48
C THR A 31 14.34 3.97 -23.96
N ASN A 32 14.65 3.81 -22.67
CA ASN A 32 14.64 2.50 -22.03
C ASN A 32 14.00 2.50 -20.63
N GLY A 33 13.57 1.32 -20.22
CA GLY A 33 13.16 1.08 -18.84
C GLY A 33 12.38 -0.21 -18.63
N ALA A 34 11.97 -0.42 -17.39
CA ALA A 34 11.20 -1.60 -17.01
C ALA A 34 9.72 -1.51 -17.42
N PHE A 35 9.12 -0.32 -17.46
CA PHE A 35 7.70 -0.11 -17.84
C PHE A 35 6.70 -1.08 -17.20
N ASP A 36 6.92 -1.39 -15.93
CA ASP A 36 6.34 -2.58 -15.33
C ASP A 36 4.82 -2.49 -15.12
N LEU A 37 4.32 -1.47 -14.42
CA LEU A 37 2.91 -1.10 -14.43
C LEU A 37 2.77 0.25 -15.15
N LEU A 38 2.15 0.25 -16.32
CA LEU A 38 1.89 1.49 -17.04
C LEU A 38 0.92 2.40 -16.28
N HIS A 39 1.21 3.70 -16.33
CA HIS A 39 0.39 4.73 -15.72
C HIS A 39 0.54 6.03 -16.50
N ARG A 40 -0.28 7.04 -16.17
CA ARG A 40 -0.30 8.34 -16.85
C ARG A 40 1.10 8.96 -17.06
N GLY A 41 1.95 8.93 -16.04
CA GLY A 41 3.34 9.42 -16.14
C GLY A 41 4.16 8.80 -17.29
N HIS A 42 4.03 7.49 -17.56
CA HIS A 42 4.71 6.87 -18.71
C HIS A 42 4.13 7.31 -20.03
N VAL A 43 2.80 7.43 -20.12
CA VAL A 43 2.13 7.87 -21.36
C VAL A 43 2.56 9.30 -21.71
N GLU A 44 2.57 10.20 -20.73
CA GLU A 44 3.03 11.58 -20.93
C GLU A 44 4.52 11.64 -21.31
N TYR A 45 5.36 10.87 -20.61
CA TYR A 45 6.78 10.77 -20.91
C TYR A 45 7.04 10.28 -22.34
N LEU A 46 6.36 9.23 -22.78
CA LEU A 46 6.52 8.68 -24.13
C LEU A 46 5.97 9.63 -25.20
N ASN A 47 4.86 10.33 -24.93
CA ASN A 47 4.32 11.36 -25.82
C ASN A 47 5.28 12.55 -25.99
N GLN A 48 6.02 12.93 -24.95
CA GLN A 48 7.04 13.97 -25.05
C GLN A 48 8.30 13.45 -25.75
N THR A 49 8.71 12.21 -25.46
CA THR A 49 9.83 11.54 -26.13
C THR A 49 9.60 11.47 -27.65
N ALA A 50 8.39 11.13 -28.09
CA ALA A 50 8.02 11.04 -29.50
C ALA A 50 8.01 12.39 -30.24
N LYS A 51 8.18 13.53 -29.54
CA LYS A 51 8.33 14.86 -30.17
C LYS A 51 9.78 15.19 -30.51
N GLU A 52 10.73 14.43 -30.00
CA GLU A 52 12.16 14.70 -30.15
C GLU A 52 12.76 14.12 -31.43
N ALA A 53 12.02 13.26 -32.14
CA ALA A 53 12.44 12.60 -33.39
C ALA A 53 11.21 12.17 -34.22
N ASP A 54 11.44 11.69 -35.44
CA ASP A 54 10.37 11.24 -36.35
C ASP A 54 9.80 9.86 -35.99
N ALA A 55 10.53 9.06 -35.23
CA ALA A 55 10.11 7.75 -34.74
C ALA A 55 10.62 7.48 -33.32
N LEU A 56 9.88 6.66 -32.57
CA LEU A 56 10.24 6.24 -31.21
C LEU A 56 10.40 4.72 -31.09
N LEU A 57 11.59 4.31 -30.66
CA LEU A 57 11.86 2.95 -30.18
C LEU A 57 11.97 2.91 -28.65
N VAL A 58 11.22 2.01 -28.03
CA VAL A 58 11.28 1.74 -26.58
C VAL A 58 12.03 0.43 -26.34
N ALA A 59 13.20 0.50 -25.72
CA ALA A 59 13.92 -0.67 -25.24
C ALA A 59 13.39 -1.07 -23.85
N VAL A 60 12.74 -2.22 -23.74
CA VAL A 60 12.15 -2.71 -22.50
C VAL A 60 13.00 -3.81 -21.88
N ASN A 61 13.26 -3.72 -20.57
CA ASN A 61 14.02 -4.75 -19.85
C ASN A 61 13.27 -6.10 -19.87
N SER A 62 14.00 -7.20 -20.07
CA SER A 62 13.47 -8.55 -19.86
C SER A 62 13.05 -8.82 -18.42
N ASP A 63 12.26 -9.85 -18.19
CA ASP A 63 11.82 -10.25 -16.85
C ASP A 63 12.99 -10.58 -15.94
N ALA A 64 14.01 -11.27 -16.46
CA ALA A 64 15.24 -11.57 -15.72
C ALA A 64 15.98 -10.28 -15.31
N SER A 65 16.05 -9.32 -16.23
CA SER A 65 16.70 -8.02 -15.99
C SER A 65 15.98 -7.20 -14.94
N VAL A 66 14.64 -7.16 -15.00
CA VAL A 66 13.84 -6.45 -13.99
C VAL A 66 13.97 -7.13 -12.63
N ARG A 67 13.98 -8.47 -12.57
CA ARG A 67 14.21 -9.23 -11.32
C ARG A 67 15.57 -8.89 -10.71
N GLN A 68 16.61 -8.80 -11.52
CA GLN A 68 17.95 -8.44 -11.06
C GLN A 68 18.02 -7.00 -10.54
N LEU A 69 17.37 -6.06 -11.24
CA LEU A 69 17.40 -4.63 -10.88
C LEU A 69 16.51 -4.27 -9.69
N LYS A 70 15.34 -4.90 -9.57
CA LYS A 70 14.27 -4.49 -8.65
C LYS A 70 13.88 -5.55 -7.61
N GLY A 71 14.49 -6.74 -7.69
CA GLY A 71 14.23 -7.85 -6.79
C GLY A 71 13.26 -8.89 -7.37
N PRO A 72 13.15 -10.06 -6.72
CA PRO A 72 12.48 -11.26 -7.27
C PRO A 72 10.97 -11.10 -7.47
N GLU A 73 10.33 -10.16 -6.77
CA GLU A 73 8.89 -9.88 -6.88
C GLU A 73 8.52 -9.00 -8.09
N ARG A 74 9.51 -8.60 -8.90
CA ARG A 74 9.33 -7.75 -10.08
C ARG A 74 9.91 -8.46 -11.30
N PRO A 75 9.31 -8.37 -12.50
CA PRO A 75 8.17 -7.52 -12.79
C PRO A 75 6.82 -8.13 -12.39
N LEU A 76 5.78 -7.31 -12.28
CA LEU A 76 4.40 -7.75 -12.07
C LEU A 76 3.76 -8.21 -13.37
N ILE A 77 4.09 -7.52 -14.45
CA ILE A 77 3.63 -7.81 -15.80
C ILE A 77 4.82 -8.39 -16.56
N ASN A 78 4.66 -9.56 -17.18
CA ASN A 78 5.75 -10.19 -17.93
C ASN A 78 6.17 -9.33 -19.15
N GLU A 79 7.37 -9.56 -19.65
CA GLU A 79 8.00 -8.77 -20.72
C GLU A 79 7.19 -8.69 -22.01
N ASN A 80 6.51 -9.77 -22.40
CA ASN A 80 5.70 -9.81 -23.60
C ASN A 80 4.47 -8.93 -23.46
N ASP A 81 3.79 -9.01 -22.31
CA ASP A 81 2.63 -8.16 -22.01
C ASP A 81 3.03 -6.69 -21.88
N ARG A 82 4.17 -6.39 -21.25
CA ARG A 82 4.72 -5.02 -21.20
C ARG A 82 5.02 -4.48 -22.60
N ALA A 83 5.64 -5.29 -23.45
CA ALA A 83 5.93 -4.91 -24.83
C ALA A 83 4.64 -4.68 -25.64
N MET A 84 3.64 -5.53 -25.47
CA MET A 84 2.33 -5.41 -26.11
C MET A 84 1.59 -4.13 -25.70
N LEU A 85 1.59 -3.81 -24.40
CA LEU A 85 0.99 -2.58 -23.89
C LEU A 85 1.69 -1.33 -24.43
N LEU A 86 3.04 -1.33 -24.48
CA LEU A 86 3.82 -0.23 -25.05
C LEU A 86 3.57 -0.06 -26.55
N ALA A 87 3.59 -1.16 -27.31
CA ALA A 87 3.32 -1.16 -28.75
C ALA A 87 1.91 -0.65 -29.09
N SER A 88 0.95 -0.86 -28.18
CA SER A 88 -0.42 -0.37 -28.32
C SER A 88 -0.54 1.15 -28.16
N LEU A 89 0.48 1.83 -27.63
CA LEU A 89 0.48 3.29 -27.52
C LEU A 89 0.73 3.94 -28.88
N GLN A 90 0.00 5.03 -29.15
CA GLN A 90 0.11 5.76 -30.42
C GLN A 90 1.51 6.35 -30.62
N ALA A 91 2.18 6.79 -29.55
CA ALA A 91 3.48 7.43 -29.60
C ALA A 91 4.67 6.46 -29.83
N VAL A 92 4.45 5.15 -29.76
CA VAL A 92 5.53 4.16 -29.85
C VAL A 92 5.49 3.48 -31.21
N ASP A 93 6.60 3.52 -31.95
CA ASP A 93 6.72 2.93 -33.29
C ASP A 93 7.39 1.56 -33.27
N ALA A 94 8.32 1.34 -32.34
CA ALA A 94 9.00 0.07 -32.14
C ALA A 94 9.25 -0.24 -30.66
N VAL A 95 9.23 -1.53 -30.30
CA VAL A 95 9.57 -2.05 -28.98
C VAL A 95 10.56 -3.19 -29.14
N VAL A 96 11.66 -3.15 -28.39
CA VAL A 96 12.66 -4.23 -28.34
C VAL A 96 12.85 -4.67 -26.90
N ILE A 97 12.75 -5.97 -26.64
CA ILE A 97 13.08 -6.55 -25.33
C ILE A 97 14.59 -6.80 -25.28
N PHE A 98 15.26 -6.33 -24.23
CA PHE A 98 16.70 -6.55 -24.05
C PHE A 98 17.01 -7.22 -22.71
N ASN A 99 18.11 -7.96 -22.67
CA ASN A 99 18.62 -8.63 -21.49
C ASN A 99 19.77 -7.83 -20.84
N GLY A 100 19.84 -7.87 -19.53
CA GLY A 100 20.82 -7.15 -18.73
C GLY A 100 20.29 -5.86 -18.10
N PRO A 101 21.06 -5.28 -17.16
CA PRO A 101 20.66 -4.08 -16.44
C PRO A 101 20.63 -2.84 -17.34
N LYS A 102 21.39 -2.85 -18.44
CA LYS A 102 21.60 -1.73 -19.35
C LYS A 102 21.43 -2.20 -20.81
N PRO A 103 20.80 -1.42 -21.71
CA PRO A 103 20.63 -1.79 -23.11
C PRO A 103 21.83 -1.41 -23.98
N LEU A 104 23.06 -1.72 -23.54
CA LEU A 104 24.28 -1.37 -24.27
C LEU A 104 24.31 -2.00 -25.68
N ASP A 105 23.90 -3.26 -25.78
CA ASP A 105 23.82 -3.97 -27.07
C ASP A 105 22.83 -3.30 -28.03
N VAL A 106 21.71 -2.77 -27.49
CA VAL A 106 20.73 -2.04 -28.30
C VAL A 106 21.33 -0.73 -28.80
N PHE A 107 22.00 0.04 -27.93
CA PHE A 107 22.60 1.31 -28.33
C PHE A 107 23.73 1.14 -29.34
N SER A 108 24.58 0.15 -29.15
CA SER A 108 25.69 -0.16 -30.06
C SER A 108 25.22 -0.69 -31.41
N ALA A 109 24.01 -1.26 -31.50
CA ALA A 109 23.48 -1.78 -32.75
C ALA A 109 22.60 -0.76 -33.48
N ILE A 110 21.74 -0.04 -32.74
CA ILE A 110 20.76 0.89 -33.31
C ILE A 110 21.40 2.24 -33.64
N HIS A 111 22.37 2.74 -32.88
CA HIS A 111 22.95 4.08 -33.05
C HIS A 111 21.86 5.19 -33.09
N PRO A 112 21.17 5.44 -31.95
CA PRO A 112 20.09 6.42 -31.92
C PRO A 112 20.56 7.85 -32.23
N ASP A 113 19.73 8.63 -32.92
CA ASP A 113 19.98 10.06 -33.12
C ASP A 113 19.70 10.86 -31.83
N VAL A 114 18.68 10.43 -31.08
CA VAL A 114 18.30 11.03 -29.80
C VAL A 114 18.12 9.95 -28.74
N TYR A 115 18.78 10.13 -27.60
CA TYR A 115 18.50 9.35 -26.40
C TYR A 115 17.71 10.19 -25.41
N VAL A 116 16.55 9.68 -25.01
CA VAL A 116 15.66 10.37 -24.08
C VAL A 116 15.58 9.59 -22.78
N LYS A 117 15.83 10.27 -21.65
CA LYS A 117 15.68 9.69 -20.30
C LYS A 117 14.63 10.43 -19.50
N GLY A 118 13.74 9.69 -18.86
CA GLY A 118 12.73 10.24 -17.95
C GLY A 118 13.25 10.35 -16.52
N GLY A 119 12.93 11.45 -15.86
CA GLY A 119 13.18 11.70 -14.43
C GLY A 119 14.12 12.86 -14.15
N ASP A 120 14.59 12.94 -12.89
CA ASP A 120 15.55 13.96 -12.44
C ASP A 120 16.98 13.66 -12.90
N TYR A 121 17.13 12.90 -13.99
CA TYR A 121 18.43 12.58 -14.55
C TYR A 121 19.01 13.81 -15.24
N THR A 122 20.30 14.01 -15.02
CA THR A 122 21.20 14.91 -15.72
C THR A 122 22.28 14.10 -16.43
N GLU A 123 23.06 14.73 -17.32
CA GLU A 123 24.22 14.08 -17.96
C GLU A 123 25.18 13.47 -16.92
N ASP A 124 25.35 14.10 -15.76
CA ASP A 124 26.25 13.63 -14.70
C ASP A 124 25.71 12.42 -13.93
N SER A 125 24.41 12.18 -13.98
CA SER A 125 23.73 11.09 -13.29
C SER A 125 23.52 9.85 -14.16
N LEU A 126 23.78 9.95 -15.47
CA LEU A 126 23.77 8.81 -16.37
C LEU A 126 24.93 7.87 -16.04
N ASP A 127 24.70 6.59 -16.24
CA ASP A 127 25.76 5.61 -16.15
C ASP A 127 26.87 5.94 -17.15
N ARG A 128 28.14 5.87 -16.70
CA ARG A 128 29.28 6.35 -17.50
C ARG A 128 29.51 5.50 -18.74
N GLU A 129 29.18 4.21 -18.71
CA GLU A 129 29.28 3.34 -19.89
C GLU A 129 28.19 3.68 -20.91
N GLU A 130 26.94 3.86 -20.46
CA GLU A 130 25.84 4.29 -21.34
C GLU A 130 26.14 5.64 -21.98
N TYR A 131 26.62 6.61 -21.17
CA TYR A 131 26.97 7.94 -21.65
C TYR A 131 28.09 7.90 -22.69
N ALA A 132 29.17 7.19 -22.40
CA ALA A 132 30.32 7.08 -23.30
C ALA A 132 29.91 6.44 -24.65
N LEU A 133 29.11 5.37 -24.60
CA LEU A 133 28.61 4.70 -25.80
C LEU A 133 27.71 5.62 -26.63
N LEU A 134 26.71 6.25 -26.01
CA LEU A 134 25.76 7.14 -26.68
C LEU A 134 26.45 8.38 -27.27
N LYS A 135 27.46 8.94 -26.59
CA LYS A 135 28.30 10.01 -27.14
C LYS A 135 29.13 9.53 -28.33
N SER A 136 29.71 8.32 -28.25
CA SER A 136 30.53 7.79 -29.34
C SER A 136 29.77 7.59 -30.64
N VAL A 137 28.45 7.33 -30.55
CA VAL A 137 27.56 7.19 -31.71
C VAL A 137 26.88 8.50 -32.11
N GLY A 138 27.19 9.63 -31.43
CA GLY A 138 26.69 10.95 -31.79
C GLY A 138 25.27 11.28 -31.31
N ALA A 139 24.71 10.52 -30.36
CA ALA A 139 23.34 10.74 -29.88
C ALA A 139 23.20 12.07 -29.11
N ARG A 140 22.11 12.81 -29.39
CA ARG A 140 21.67 13.96 -28.59
C ARG A 140 20.94 13.48 -27.34
N PHE A 141 21.22 14.06 -26.18
CA PHE A 141 20.57 13.70 -24.92
C PHE A 141 19.41 14.64 -24.62
N VAL A 142 18.26 14.09 -24.24
CA VAL A 142 17.10 14.85 -23.76
C VAL A 142 16.63 14.26 -22.43
N PHE A 143 16.47 15.12 -21.43
CA PHE A 143 16.00 14.74 -20.11
C PHE A 143 14.62 15.33 -19.88
N ILE A 144 13.63 14.46 -19.67
CA ILE A 144 12.25 14.85 -19.47
C ILE A 144 11.90 14.63 -17.99
N PRO A 145 11.56 15.68 -17.23
CA PRO A 145 11.23 15.52 -15.82
C PRO A 145 9.98 14.65 -15.64
N PHE A 146 9.93 13.89 -14.53
CA PHE A 146 8.75 13.08 -14.24
C PHE A 146 7.54 13.97 -13.94
N VAL A 147 6.37 13.53 -14.40
CA VAL A 147 5.10 14.12 -13.96
C VAL A 147 4.91 13.80 -12.47
N ALA A 148 4.87 14.83 -11.63
CA ALA A 148 4.69 14.69 -10.20
C ALA A 148 3.44 13.85 -9.86
N GLY A 149 3.60 12.91 -8.93
CA GLY A 149 2.51 12.05 -8.44
C GLY A 149 2.31 10.71 -9.17
N PHE A 150 3.11 10.40 -10.20
CA PHE A 150 3.00 9.15 -10.97
C PHE A 150 4.33 8.39 -11.08
N SER A 151 4.47 7.31 -10.34
CA SER A 151 5.54 6.32 -10.50
C SER A 151 5.00 4.91 -10.28
N THR A 152 5.38 3.94 -11.11
CA THR A 152 5.05 2.53 -10.93
C THR A 152 5.44 2.01 -9.55
N THR A 153 6.58 2.47 -9.03
CA THR A 153 7.01 2.16 -7.67
C THR A 153 6.08 2.78 -6.64
N SER A 154 5.59 4.01 -6.87
CA SER A 154 4.63 4.66 -5.97
C SER A 154 3.23 4.04 -6.03
N ILE A 155 2.78 3.58 -7.20
CA ILE A 155 1.48 2.91 -7.39
C ILE A 155 1.54 1.51 -6.81
N PHE A 156 2.60 0.75 -7.11
CA PHE A 156 2.83 -0.55 -6.47
C PHE A 156 2.99 -0.41 -4.96
N ARG A 157 3.70 0.62 -4.48
CA ARG A 157 3.78 0.94 -3.06
C ARG A 157 2.42 1.32 -2.49
N ARG A 158 1.54 2.04 -3.19
CA ARG A 158 0.16 2.33 -2.72
C ARG A 158 -0.76 1.11 -2.74
N LEU A 159 -0.58 0.21 -3.70
CA LEU A 159 -1.34 -1.04 -3.81
C LEU A 159 -0.86 -2.08 -2.79
N ARG A 160 0.43 -2.06 -2.45
CA ARG A 160 1.03 -2.90 -1.40
C ARG A 160 0.81 -2.29 -0.01
N ASP A 161 0.90 -0.97 0.10
CA ASP A 161 0.76 -0.17 1.32
C ASP A 161 -0.55 0.63 1.25
N GLY A 162 -1.71 -0.03 1.29
CA GLY A 162 -2.96 0.66 1.65
C GLY A 162 -2.81 1.30 3.04
N GLY A 163 -2.21 2.50 3.09
CA GLY A 163 -1.77 3.17 4.31
C GLY A 163 -0.30 2.91 4.71
N SER A 164 0.57 3.91 4.49
CA SER A 164 1.85 4.21 5.19
C SER A 164 3.12 3.35 4.94
N ALA A 165 4.24 4.05 4.68
CA ALA A 165 5.60 3.55 4.37
C ALA A 165 6.63 4.01 5.45
N PRO A 166 7.93 3.58 5.43
CA PRO A 166 8.54 2.30 5.02
C PRO A 166 9.65 1.78 6.01
N THR A 167 10.17 0.57 5.77
CA THR A 167 11.63 0.25 5.63
C THR A 167 11.83 -1.14 5.00
N ALA A 168 12.94 -1.31 4.25
CA ALA A 168 13.25 -2.45 3.39
C ALA A 168 14.19 -3.50 4.05
N GLY A 169 14.06 -4.76 3.64
CA GLY A 169 15.10 -5.78 3.76
C GLY A 169 14.61 -7.21 4.03
N GLN A 170 14.98 -8.13 3.12
CA GLN A 170 15.01 -9.61 3.22
C GLN A 170 13.74 -10.40 2.87
N SER A 171 13.88 -11.24 1.83
CA SER A 171 12.94 -12.30 1.44
C SER A 171 13.31 -13.61 2.15
N SER A 172 12.34 -14.17 2.88
CA SER A 172 12.22 -15.58 3.30
C SER A 172 10.73 -15.80 3.62
N CYS A 173 10.25 -17.01 3.88
CA CYS A 173 8.86 -17.22 4.31
C CYS A 173 8.46 -16.33 5.52
N LYS A 174 9.42 -15.82 6.32
CA LYS A 174 9.20 -14.77 7.34
C LYS A 174 8.81 -13.40 6.79
N ALA A 175 9.22 -13.03 5.58
CA ALA A 175 8.94 -11.73 4.96
C ALA A 175 7.49 -11.65 4.43
N VAL A 176 7.00 -12.75 3.86
CA VAL A 176 5.58 -12.90 3.47
C VAL A 176 4.70 -12.99 4.72
N LEU A 177 5.15 -13.73 5.75
CA LEU A 177 4.50 -13.76 7.06
C LEU A 177 4.48 -12.38 7.73
N ASN A 178 5.57 -11.61 7.60
CA ASN A 178 5.67 -10.25 8.13
C ASN A 178 4.75 -9.29 7.39
N ASN A 179 4.51 -9.42 6.08
CA ASN A 179 3.62 -8.49 5.37
C ASN A 179 2.14 -8.67 5.76
N ALA A 180 1.69 -9.90 6.04
CA ALA A 180 0.34 -10.16 6.55
C ALA A 180 0.20 -9.82 8.04
N LEU A 181 1.20 -10.17 8.86
CA LEU A 181 1.21 -9.88 10.30
C LEU A 181 1.58 -8.43 10.60
N ASP A 182 2.14 -7.69 9.64
CA ASP A 182 2.42 -6.26 9.78
C ASP A 182 1.12 -5.50 10.08
N MET A 183 -0.03 -5.99 9.62
CA MET A 183 -1.33 -5.41 9.95
C MET A 183 -1.60 -5.46 11.47
N ILE A 184 -1.11 -6.50 12.14
CA ILE A 184 -1.17 -6.67 13.59
C ILE A 184 -0.04 -5.88 14.27
N PHE A 185 1.19 -5.97 13.77
CA PHE A 185 2.35 -5.30 14.37
C PHE A 185 2.35 -3.78 14.21
N CYS A 186 1.66 -3.26 13.20
CA CYS A 186 1.44 -1.83 12.99
C CYS A 186 0.36 -1.26 13.90
N ARG A 187 -0.44 -2.09 14.60
CA ARG A 187 -1.46 -1.60 15.53
C ARG A 187 -0.79 -0.96 16.76
N ARG A 188 -1.21 0.26 17.09
CA ARG A 188 -0.70 1.01 18.26
C ARG A 188 -1.84 1.75 18.93
N SER A 189 -1.68 1.96 20.24
CA SER A 189 -2.61 2.80 21.00
C SER A 189 -2.32 4.27 20.69
N VAL A 190 -3.20 4.89 19.90
CA VAL A 190 -3.20 6.32 19.60
C VAL A 190 -4.09 7.01 20.62
N ARG A 191 -3.62 8.09 21.23
CA ARG A 191 -4.25 8.81 22.34
C ARG A 191 -4.43 10.31 22.08
N ARG A 192 -4.03 10.79 20.91
CA ARG A 192 -4.29 12.14 20.41
C ARG A 192 -4.86 12.07 19.00
N TYR A 193 -5.90 12.86 18.74
CA TYR A 193 -6.67 12.80 17.52
C TYR A 193 -6.78 14.18 16.87
N GLN A 194 -6.90 14.21 15.55
CA GLN A 194 -7.20 15.41 14.80
C GLN A 194 -8.69 15.77 15.01
N PRO A 195 -9.09 17.06 14.92
CA PRO A 195 -10.48 17.49 14.96
C PRO A 195 -11.19 17.21 13.62
N ARG A 196 -11.11 15.96 13.15
CA ARG A 196 -11.66 15.48 11.89
C ARG A 196 -12.65 14.35 12.18
N PRO A 197 -13.89 14.40 11.66
CA PRO A 197 -14.85 13.32 11.85
C PRO A 197 -14.38 12.01 11.19
N VAL A 198 -14.86 10.89 11.72
CA VAL A 198 -14.74 9.57 11.10
C VAL A 198 -16.02 9.32 10.30
N ALA A 199 -15.88 8.88 9.05
CA ALA A 199 -17.04 8.66 8.18
C ALA A 199 -17.88 7.46 8.66
N ASP A 200 -19.18 7.49 8.37
CA ASP A 200 -20.11 6.46 8.81
C ASP A 200 -19.79 5.11 8.18
N GLU A 201 -19.38 5.09 6.92
CA GLU A 201 -18.96 3.88 6.21
C GLU A 201 -17.71 3.24 6.84
N GLN A 202 -16.82 4.06 7.41
CA GLN A 202 -15.65 3.56 8.15
C GLN A 202 -16.08 2.94 9.49
N ILE A 203 -17.06 3.54 10.17
CA ILE A 203 -17.63 2.99 11.42
C ILE A 203 -18.33 1.66 11.13
N ASP A 204 -19.09 1.57 10.05
CA ASP A 204 -19.77 0.34 9.63
C ASP A 204 -18.77 -0.77 9.32
N ALA A 205 -17.69 -0.46 8.59
CA ALA A 205 -16.61 -1.42 8.33
C ALA A 205 -15.92 -1.90 9.63
N ILE A 206 -15.71 -1.01 10.60
CA ILE A 206 -15.16 -1.36 11.92
C ILE A 206 -16.10 -2.29 12.67
N LEU A 207 -17.41 -2.04 12.64
CA LEU A 207 -18.42 -2.88 13.29
C LEU A 207 -18.53 -4.26 12.61
N GLN A 208 -18.47 -4.32 11.28
CA GLN A 208 -18.41 -5.61 10.56
C GLN A 208 -17.18 -6.42 10.97
N ALA A 209 -16.01 -5.79 11.07
CA ALA A 209 -14.80 -6.46 11.57
C ALA A 209 -14.97 -6.95 13.02
N ALA A 210 -15.57 -6.13 13.89
CA ALA A 210 -15.86 -6.51 15.27
C ALA A 210 -16.74 -7.76 15.35
N MET A 211 -17.78 -7.83 14.53
CA MET A 211 -18.74 -8.94 14.46
C MET A 211 -18.19 -10.19 13.76
N ALA A 212 -17.03 -10.08 13.10
CA ALA A 212 -16.31 -11.23 12.54
C ALA A 212 -15.43 -11.95 13.58
N ALA A 213 -15.49 -11.56 14.86
CA ALA A 213 -14.79 -12.24 15.93
C ALA A 213 -15.32 -13.67 16.15
N PRO A 214 -14.47 -14.61 16.63
CA PRO A 214 -14.97 -15.89 17.11
C PRO A 214 -15.89 -15.69 18.33
N SER A 215 -16.88 -16.57 18.48
CA SER A 215 -17.74 -16.64 19.67
C SER A 215 -17.89 -18.08 20.15
N ALA A 216 -17.81 -18.28 21.46
CA ALA A 216 -18.05 -19.57 22.10
C ALA A 216 -19.45 -20.09 21.75
N GLY A 217 -19.51 -21.23 21.05
CA GLY A 217 -20.77 -21.83 20.59
C GLY A 217 -21.56 -20.94 19.60
N ALA A 218 -20.88 -20.04 18.88
CA ALA A 218 -21.46 -19.11 17.91
C ALA A 218 -22.68 -18.35 18.46
N LYS A 219 -22.52 -17.79 19.67
CA LYS A 219 -23.60 -17.12 20.40
C LYS A 219 -23.67 -15.62 20.15
N ASP A 220 -22.54 -15.04 19.77
CA ASP A 220 -22.35 -13.64 19.38
C ASP A 220 -22.91 -12.68 20.45
N PRO A 221 -22.42 -12.74 21.71
CA PRO A 221 -23.04 -12.02 22.82
C PRO A 221 -22.82 -10.50 22.77
N TRP A 222 -21.96 -10.01 21.88
CA TRP A 222 -21.55 -8.61 21.81
C TRP A 222 -22.68 -7.64 21.43
N GLN A 223 -22.60 -6.44 21.99
CA GLN A 223 -23.38 -5.26 21.64
C GLN A 223 -22.44 -4.05 21.54
N PHE A 224 -22.65 -3.19 20.55
CA PHE A 224 -21.78 -2.05 20.28
C PHE A 224 -22.55 -0.74 20.38
N HIS A 225 -22.13 0.15 21.27
CA HIS A 225 -22.69 1.50 21.40
C HIS A 225 -21.75 2.52 20.77
N VAL A 226 -22.13 3.06 19.60
CA VAL A 226 -21.35 4.08 18.89
C VAL A 226 -21.61 5.46 19.51
N LEU A 227 -20.55 6.12 19.96
CA LEU A 227 -20.58 7.39 20.68
C LEU A 227 -20.36 8.60 19.76
N LYS A 228 -21.34 8.91 18.90
CA LYS A 228 -21.32 10.12 18.04
C LYS A 228 -21.71 11.39 18.79
N ASN A 229 -22.51 11.29 19.85
CA ASN A 229 -22.93 12.43 20.68
C ASN A 229 -21.83 12.80 21.69
N ASP A 230 -21.38 14.06 21.63
CA ASP A 230 -20.30 14.57 22.47
C ASP A 230 -20.61 14.53 23.97
N GLY A 231 -21.87 14.76 24.36
CA GLY A 231 -22.31 14.74 25.77
C GLY A 231 -22.18 13.35 26.39
N LEU A 232 -22.81 12.33 25.78
CA LEU A 232 -22.70 10.95 26.27
C LEU A 232 -21.24 10.45 26.25
N ARG A 233 -20.47 10.82 25.22
CA ARG A 233 -19.05 10.47 25.13
C ARG A 233 -18.23 11.09 26.26
N ALA A 234 -18.49 12.37 26.59
CA ALA A 234 -17.84 13.06 27.70
C ALA A 234 -18.23 12.48 29.06
N ASP A 235 -19.50 12.16 29.27
CA ASP A 235 -19.99 11.54 30.51
C ASP A 235 -19.33 10.18 30.75
N ILE A 236 -19.27 9.33 29.72
CA ILE A 236 -18.59 8.04 29.80
C ILE A 236 -17.09 8.24 30.06
N ALA A 237 -16.45 9.18 29.37
CA ALA A 237 -15.05 9.50 29.60
C ALA A 237 -14.76 9.92 31.06
N ALA A 238 -15.65 10.68 31.69
CA ALA A 238 -15.48 11.11 33.08
C ALA A 238 -15.44 9.94 34.09
N THR A 239 -16.00 8.78 33.74
CA THR A 239 -15.97 7.57 34.58
C THR A 239 -14.63 6.81 34.52
N LEU A 240 -13.71 7.20 33.63
CA LEU A 240 -12.49 6.44 33.34
C LEU A 240 -11.23 7.25 33.72
N PRO A 241 -10.23 6.64 34.39
CA PRO A 241 -9.01 7.35 34.83
C PRO A 241 -8.19 7.93 33.67
N TYR A 242 -8.34 7.36 32.47
CA TYR A 242 -7.71 7.85 31.25
C TYR A 242 -8.74 8.26 30.18
N GLY A 243 -9.96 8.60 30.61
CA GLY A 243 -11.07 8.91 29.73
C GLY A 243 -10.86 10.14 28.83
N ARG A 244 -9.89 11.00 29.15
CA ARG A 244 -9.51 12.13 28.29
C ARG A 244 -9.24 11.73 26.83
N PHE A 245 -8.75 10.52 26.58
CA PHE A 245 -8.54 10.03 25.20
C PHE A 245 -9.87 9.84 24.48
N LEU A 246 -10.89 9.32 25.16
CA LEU A 246 -12.23 9.17 24.62
C LEU A 246 -12.93 10.53 24.45
N ALA A 247 -12.76 11.43 25.42
CA ALA A 247 -13.33 12.78 25.33
C ALA A 247 -12.79 13.59 24.15
N GLN A 248 -11.49 13.46 23.86
CA GLN A 248 -10.83 14.18 22.76
C GLN A 248 -11.00 13.51 21.39
N ALA A 249 -11.44 12.25 21.35
CA ALA A 249 -11.69 11.55 20.10
C ALA A 249 -12.97 12.08 19.42
N PRO A 250 -13.01 12.15 18.08
CA PRO A 250 -14.22 12.52 17.35
C PRO A 250 -15.34 11.48 17.48
N THR A 251 -15.02 10.23 17.81
CA THR A 251 -16.00 9.17 18.09
C THR A 251 -15.41 8.09 19.00
N GLY A 252 -16.24 7.16 19.45
CA GLY A 252 -15.80 5.96 20.16
C GLY A 252 -16.85 4.87 20.14
N ILE A 253 -16.48 3.69 20.63
CA ILE A 253 -17.38 2.54 20.74
C ILE A 253 -17.28 1.98 22.16
N VAL A 254 -18.41 1.83 22.85
CA VAL A 254 -18.47 0.96 24.04
C VAL A 254 -18.86 -0.43 23.59
N VAL A 255 -18.01 -1.40 23.89
CA VAL A 255 -18.27 -2.82 23.66
C VAL A 255 -18.88 -3.39 24.93
N CYS A 256 -20.09 -3.89 24.81
CA CYS A 256 -20.83 -4.58 25.87
C CYS A 256 -21.05 -6.03 25.44
N GLY A 257 -21.38 -6.91 26.39
CA GLY A 257 -21.91 -8.23 26.11
C GLY A 257 -23.22 -8.48 26.86
N ASP A 258 -24.11 -9.27 26.27
CA ASP A 258 -25.32 -9.77 26.92
C ASP A 258 -25.05 -11.12 27.59
N LEU A 259 -25.04 -11.14 28.92
CA LEU A 259 -24.73 -12.34 29.71
C LEU A 259 -25.70 -13.49 29.41
N ARG A 260 -26.94 -13.19 29.04
CA ARG A 260 -27.96 -14.21 28.71
C ARG A 260 -27.64 -14.94 27.41
N ARG A 261 -26.90 -14.29 26.50
CA ARG A 261 -26.49 -14.86 25.22
C ARG A 261 -25.17 -15.61 25.32
N ALA A 262 -24.31 -15.23 26.26
CA ALA A 262 -23.01 -15.86 26.44
C ALA A 262 -23.12 -17.38 26.55
N HIS A 263 -22.09 -18.10 26.08
CA HIS A 263 -22.08 -19.55 26.16
C HIS A 263 -22.25 -20.01 27.62
N GLY A 264 -23.29 -20.80 27.89
CA GLY A 264 -23.64 -21.24 29.24
C GLY A 264 -24.11 -20.13 30.19
N GLY A 265 -24.33 -18.89 29.72
CA GLY A 265 -24.60 -17.74 30.58
C GLY A 265 -23.38 -17.26 31.38
N GLU A 266 -22.18 -17.67 30.99
CA GLU A 266 -20.95 -17.44 31.75
C GLU A 266 -20.27 -16.12 31.39
N LEU A 267 -19.93 -15.33 32.42
CA LEU A 267 -19.23 -14.07 32.25
C LEU A 267 -17.85 -14.27 31.58
N SER A 268 -17.15 -15.35 31.91
CA SER A 268 -15.83 -15.64 31.35
C SER A 268 -15.85 -15.82 29.83
N TYR A 269 -16.88 -16.45 29.26
CA TYR A 269 -17.02 -16.57 27.81
C TYR A 269 -17.44 -15.23 27.17
N LEU A 270 -18.33 -14.48 27.83
CA LEU A 270 -18.71 -13.14 27.38
C LEU A 270 -17.48 -12.22 27.23
N ILE A 271 -16.60 -12.21 28.24
CA ILE A 271 -15.39 -11.37 28.23
C ILE A 271 -14.42 -11.83 27.14
N GLN A 272 -14.27 -13.13 26.90
CA GLN A 272 -13.41 -13.66 25.82
C GLN A 272 -13.93 -13.23 24.44
N ASP A 273 -15.21 -13.46 24.16
CA ASP A 273 -15.85 -13.12 22.89
C ASP A 273 -15.76 -11.61 22.62
N CYS A 274 -16.14 -10.78 23.61
CA CYS A 274 -16.06 -9.32 23.48
C CYS A 274 -14.62 -8.81 23.35
N SER A 275 -13.64 -9.47 23.98
CA SER A 275 -12.23 -9.09 23.86
C SER A 275 -11.67 -9.37 22.47
N ALA A 276 -12.08 -10.49 21.85
CA ALA A 276 -11.75 -10.79 20.47
C ALA A 276 -12.35 -9.74 19.51
N ALA A 277 -13.62 -9.37 19.72
CA ALA A 277 -14.28 -8.29 18.98
C ALA A 277 -13.56 -6.93 19.16
N CYS A 278 -13.11 -6.62 20.37
CA CYS A 278 -12.32 -5.40 20.63
C CYS A 278 -11.00 -5.40 19.86
N GLU A 279 -10.25 -6.51 19.80
CA GLU A 279 -9.00 -6.55 19.02
C GLU A 279 -9.28 -6.41 17.52
N ASN A 280 -10.35 -7.04 17.00
CA ASN A 280 -10.78 -6.83 15.61
C ASN A 280 -11.07 -5.35 15.31
N ILE A 281 -11.75 -4.63 16.22
CA ILE A 281 -11.95 -3.17 16.11
C ILE A 281 -10.61 -2.46 16.00
N LEU A 282 -9.67 -2.74 16.90
CA LEU A 282 -8.38 -2.04 16.93
C LEU A 282 -7.55 -2.30 15.66
N LEU A 283 -7.59 -3.52 15.14
CA LEU A 283 -6.94 -3.89 13.88
C LEU A 283 -7.59 -3.14 12.71
N ALA A 284 -8.93 -3.22 12.57
CA ALA A 284 -9.66 -2.56 11.49
C ALA A 284 -9.43 -1.04 11.47
N VAL A 285 -9.50 -0.38 12.63
CA VAL A 285 -9.19 1.05 12.77
C VAL A 285 -7.79 1.36 12.24
N SER A 286 -6.78 0.56 12.62
CA SER A 286 -5.41 0.76 12.15
C SER A 286 -5.30 0.65 10.64
N GLN A 287 -6.05 -0.26 10.01
CA GLN A 287 -6.04 -0.47 8.55
C GLN A 287 -6.79 0.59 7.77
N LEU A 288 -7.76 1.24 8.38
CA LEU A 288 -8.45 2.39 7.80
C LEU A 288 -7.64 3.70 7.94
N GLY A 289 -6.39 3.62 8.41
CA GLY A 289 -5.53 4.78 8.66
C GLY A 289 -5.93 5.61 9.90
N LEU A 290 -6.87 5.09 10.70
CA LEU A 290 -7.33 5.69 11.93
C LEU A 290 -6.46 5.23 13.12
N GLY A 291 -6.62 5.90 14.24
CA GLY A 291 -6.02 5.54 15.52
C GLY A 291 -7.08 5.19 16.56
N ALA A 292 -6.76 4.25 17.44
CA ALA A 292 -7.61 3.93 18.58
C ALA A 292 -6.86 3.68 19.88
N CYS A 293 -7.57 3.80 21.00
CA CYS A 293 -7.10 3.35 22.31
C CYS A 293 -8.21 2.58 23.03
N TRP A 294 -7.92 1.35 23.46
CA TRP A 294 -8.74 0.60 24.40
C TRP A 294 -8.60 1.22 25.80
N LEU A 295 -9.71 1.63 26.40
CA LEU A 295 -9.83 2.05 27.78
C LEU A 295 -10.51 0.96 28.61
N GLY A 296 -9.84 0.53 29.69
CA GLY A 296 -10.31 -0.58 30.52
C GLY A 296 -11.54 -0.24 31.36
N VAL A 297 -12.62 -1.00 31.18
CA VAL A 297 -13.87 -0.91 31.93
C VAL A 297 -14.00 -2.11 32.87
N HIS A 298 -14.33 -3.29 32.36
CA HIS A 298 -14.31 -4.53 33.14
C HIS A 298 -12.85 -4.90 33.51
N PRO A 299 -12.58 -5.47 34.71
CA PRO A 299 -13.50 -5.91 35.76
C PRO A 299 -13.79 -4.88 36.86
N ARG A 300 -13.57 -3.58 36.63
CA ARG A 300 -13.77 -2.55 37.66
C ARG A 300 -15.26 -2.21 37.78
N GLN A 301 -15.90 -2.73 38.82
CA GLN A 301 -17.36 -2.69 38.98
C GLN A 301 -17.92 -1.27 39.01
N ASP A 302 -17.21 -0.32 39.63
CA ASP A 302 -17.54 1.10 39.63
C ASP A 302 -17.69 1.66 38.21
N ARG A 303 -16.81 1.25 37.28
CA ARG A 303 -16.83 1.68 35.87
C ARG A 303 -17.94 0.98 35.09
N VAL A 304 -18.09 -0.33 35.29
CA VAL A 304 -19.15 -1.15 34.68
C VAL A 304 -20.52 -0.56 35.02
N ASP A 305 -20.78 -0.30 36.31
CA ASP A 305 -22.05 0.24 36.79
C ASP A 305 -22.31 1.68 36.31
N ALA A 306 -21.29 2.53 36.32
CA ALA A 306 -21.40 3.90 35.83
C ALA A 306 -21.76 3.93 34.33
N ILE A 307 -21.01 3.20 33.50
CA ILE A 307 -21.23 3.16 32.05
C ILE A 307 -22.57 2.50 31.71
N ARG A 308 -22.93 1.38 32.36
CA ARG A 308 -24.23 0.73 32.16
C ARG A 308 -25.40 1.67 32.41
N ARG A 309 -25.35 2.45 33.50
CA ARG A 309 -26.37 3.47 33.84
C ARG A 309 -26.44 4.57 32.79
N LEU A 310 -25.30 5.09 32.34
CA LEU A 310 -25.24 6.11 31.28
C LEU A 310 -25.83 5.60 29.96
N LEU A 311 -25.56 4.33 29.62
CA LEU A 311 -26.12 3.67 28.43
C LEU A 311 -27.57 3.19 28.61
N LYS A 312 -28.15 3.35 29.81
CA LYS A 312 -29.50 2.91 30.17
C LYS A 312 -29.74 1.42 29.88
N GLN A 313 -28.73 0.59 30.13
CA GLN A 313 -28.76 -0.85 29.88
C GLN A 313 -29.17 -1.65 31.14
N PRO A 314 -29.83 -2.81 30.98
CA PRO A 314 -30.20 -3.66 32.11
C PRO A 314 -28.98 -4.39 32.68
N ALA A 315 -29.17 -5.07 33.83
CA ALA A 315 -28.07 -5.59 34.63
C ALA A 315 -27.23 -6.65 33.91
N GLU A 316 -27.86 -7.39 33.00
CA GLU A 316 -27.29 -8.48 32.21
C GLU A 316 -26.40 -8.00 31.07
N ILE A 317 -26.48 -6.71 30.71
CA ILE A 317 -25.58 -6.11 29.72
C ILE A 317 -24.36 -5.58 30.46
N ILE A 318 -23.20 -6.17 30.14
CA ILE A 318 -21.94 -5.92 30.82
C ILE A 318 -21.03 -5.08 29.90
N PRO A 319 -20.78 -3.80 30.21
CA PRO A 319 -19.73 -3.02 29.56
C PRO A 319 -18.35 -3.67 29.75
N VAL A 320 -17.70 -4.05 28.66
CA VAL A 320 -16.38 -4.72 28.66
C VAL A 320 -15.26 -3.71 28.44
N ALA A 321 -15.42 -2.84 27.46
CA ALA A 321 -14.40 -1.87 27.06
C ALA A 321 -15.01 -0.60 26.47
N ALA A 322 -14.29 0.51 26.56
CA ALA A 322 -14.54 1.68 25.74
C ALA A 322 -13.34 1.89 24.81
N ILE A 323 -13.59 2.22 23.54
CA ILE A 323 -12.56 2.39 22.53
C ILE A 323 -12.71 3.80 21.93
N ALA A 324 -11.70 4.64 22.15
CA ALA A 324 -11.60 5.95 21.50
C ALA A 324 -11.11 5.78 20.06
N ILE A 325 -11.71 6.46 19.08
CA ILE A 325 -11.39 6.29 17.64
C ILE A 325 -11.33 7.66 16.95
N GLY A 326 -10.29 7.88 16.14
CA GLY A 326 -10.18 9.09 15.33
C GLY A 326 -8.95 9.12 14.43
N TRP A 327 -8.82 10.18 13.64
CA TRP A 327 -7.62 10.41 12.83
C TRP A 327 -6.42 10.70 13.73
N PRO A 328 -5.30 9.97 13.62
CA PRO A 328 -4.18 10.13 14.53
C PRO A 328 -3.53 11.52 14.42
N ALA A 329 -3.33 12.19 15.55
CA ALA A 329 -2.51 13.40 15.67
C ALA A 329 -1.13 13.10 16.29
N GLU A 330 -0.76 11.83 16.31
CA GLU A 330 0.53 11.32 16.77
C GLU A 330 0.88 10.01 16.06
N ASN A 331 2.16 9.66 16.05
CA ASN A 331 2.62 8.41 15.45
C ASN A 331 3.52 7.63 16.43
N PRO A 332 2.94 6.94 17.44
CA PRO A 332 3.72 6.11 18.36
C PRO A 332 4.47 5.02 17.60
N PRO A 333 5.69 4.65 18.03
CA PRO A 333 6.48 3.64 17.33
C PRO A 333 5.78 2.29 17.35
N LYS A 334 6.00 1.50 16.28
CA LYS A 334 5.62 0.09 16.22
C LYS A 334 6.31 -0.67 17.34
N ARG A 335 5.67 -1.71 17.89
CA ARG A 335 6.25 -2.53 18.96
C ARG A 335 5.82 -3.98 18.85
N SER A 336 6.77 -4.90 18.95
CA SER A 336 6.52 -6.28 19.36
C SER A 336 6.78 -6.40 20.86
N ARG A 337 6.01 -7.26 21.54
CA ARG A 337 6.23 -7.62 22.94
C ARG A 337 6.65 -9.08 23.09
N TYR A 338 7.23 -9.64 22.04
CA TYR A 338 7.72 -11.01 22.05
C TYR A 338 8.71 -11.22 23.19
N ARG A 339 8.54 -12.32 23.91
CA ARG A 339 9.43 -12.77 24.97
C ARG A 339 9.57 -14.28 24.87
N ASP A 340 10.80 -14.76 24.73
CA ASP A 340 11.08 -16.21 24.64
C ASP A 340 10.60 -16.96 25.88
N ASP A 341 10.66 -16.33 27.06
CA ASP A 341 10.25 -16.93 28.34
C ASP A 341 8.72 -17.11 28.51
N ALA A 342 7.93 -16.62 27.56
CA ALA A 342 6.49 -16.86 27.48
C ALA A 342 6.13 -17.99 26.51
N VAL A 343 7.11 -18.65 25.87
CA VAL A 343 6.91 -19.71 24.87
C VAL A 343 7.39 -21.05 25.42
N TYR A 344 6.47 -22.02 25.48
CA TYR A 344 6.75 -23.38 25.95
C TYR A 344 6.52 -24.36 24.79
N TRP A 345 7.59 -25.00 24.32
CA TRP A 345 7.51 -26.04 23.30
C TRP A 345 7.23 -27.39 23.95
N GLU A 346 6.50 -28.26 23.25
CA GLU A 346 6.34 -29.65 23.67
C GLU A 346 7.71 -30.32 23.86
N ARG A 347 7.79 -31.24 24.83
CA ARG A 347 8.99 -32.02 25.10
C ARG A 347 8.86 -33.40 24.49
#